data_AF-A0A840PVB9-F1
#
_entry.id   AF-A0A840PVB9-F1
#
_cell.length_a   1.000
_cell.length_b   1.000
_cell.length_c   1.000
_cell.angle_alpha   90.00
_cell.angle_beta   90.00
_cell.angle_gamma   90.00
#
_symmetry.space_group_name_H-M   'P 1'
#
loop_
_entity.id
_entity.type
_entity.pdbx_description
1 polymer ?
#
loop_
_entity_poly.entity_id
_entity_poly.type
_entity_poly.pdbx_seq_one_letter_code
_entity_poly.pdbx_strand_id
1 'polypeptide(L)'
;MSADKLKQYIALFGGLLSAILLFLQALGIELSWFNDATIDAFVNVLMAAVPFILVLYGVWKNTYVVTKKARVQEAELKKKGLK
;
A
#
# COMPACT_ATOMS: atom_id res chain seq x y z
N MET A 1 0.32 12.69 -12.22
CA MET A 1 1.71 12.58 -11.72
C MET A 1 2.39 11.46 -12.48
N SER A 2 3.55 11.69 -13.12
CA SER A 2 4.29 10.60 -13.78
C SER A 2 5.04 9.75 -12.75
N ALA A 3 5.31 8.48 -13.08
CA ALA A 3 6.04 7.57 -12.20
C ALA A 3 7.41 8.13 -11.80
N ASP A 4 8.10 8.81 -12.72
CA ASP A 4 9.41 9.42 -12.45
C ASP A 4 9.34 10.59 -11.47
N LYS A 5 8.30 11.44 -11.57
CA LYS A 5 8.10 12.53 -10.61
C LYS A 5 7.76 12.00 -9.22
N LEU A 6 6.97 10.94 -9.12
CA LEU A 6 6.71 10.27 -7.85
C LEU A 6 7.98 9.73 -7.21
N LYS A 7 8.84 9.04 -7.97
CA LYS A 7 10.14 8.56 -7.48
C LYS A 7 11.03 9.70 -6.98
N GLN A 8 11.09 10.81 -7.72
CA GLN A 8 11.85 11.99 -7.31
C GLN A 8 11.37 12.55 -5.97
N TYR A 9 10.04 12.65 -5.77
CA TYR A 9 9.50 13.10 -4.48
C TYR A 9 9.83 12.11 -3.35
N ILE A 10 9.66 10.81 -3.56
CA ILE A 10 10.01 9.79 -2.56
C ILE A 10 11.49 9.91 -2.17
N ALA A 11 12.39 10.10 -3.13
CA ALA A 11 13.81 10.28 -2.86
C ALA A 11 14.11 11.57 -2.08
N LEU A 12 13.48 12.70 -2.44
CA LEU A 12 13.66 13.98 -1.74
C LEU A 12 13.18 13.90 -0.29
N PHE A 13 11.97 13.39 -0.06
CA PHE A 13 11.42 13.24 1.28
C PHE A 13 12.20 12.23 2.10
N GLY A 14 12.59 11.09 1.50
CA GLY A 14 13.44 10.10 2.15
C GLY A 14 14.79 10.67 2.58
N GLY A 15 15.46 11.40 1.68
CA GLY A 15 16.74 12.06 1.98
C GLY A 15 16.63 13.10 3.09
N LEU A 16 15.58 13.92 3.09
CA LEU A 16 15.33 14.88 4.16
C LEU A 16 15.11 14.20 5.51
N LEU A 17 14.27 13.15 5.56
CA LEU A 17 13.99 12.41 6.79
C LEU A 17 15.25 11.73 7.33
N SER A 18 16.09 11.15 6.46
CA SER A 18 17.39 10.60 6.87
C SER A 18 18.31 11.67 7.45
N ALA A 19 18.37 12.86 6.86
CA ALA A 19 19.17 13.96 7.39
C ALA A 19 18.67 14.44 8.76
N ILE A 20 17.35 14.50 8.96
CA ILE A 20 16.74 14.82 10.26
C ILE A 20 17.12 13.77 11.30
N LEU A 21 17.04 12.48 10.96
CA LEU A 21 17.43 11.40 11.86
C LEU A 21 18.89 11.53 12.31
N LEU A 22 19.81 11.76 11.37
CA LEU A 22 21.23 11.96 11.68
C LEU A 22 21.46 13.19 12.57
N PHE A 23 20.72 14.28 12.33
CA PHE A 23 20.78 15.46 13.18
C PHE A 23 20.30 15.17 14.61
N LEU A 24 19.20 14.42 14.79
CA LEU A 24 18.72 14.01 16.10
C LEU A 24 19.74 13.13 16.83
N GLN A 25 20.38 12.20 16.12
CA GLN A 25 21.47 11.39 16.68
C GLN A 25 22.66 12.25 17.11
N ALA A 26 23.03 13.27 16.32
CA ALA A 26 24.10 14.21 16.68
C ALA A 26 23.77 15.04 17.94
N LEU A 27 22.49 15.24 18.26
CA LEU A 27 22.02 15.85 19.51
C LEU A 27 21.96 14.85 20.68
N GLY A 28 22.33 13.58 20.48
CA GLY A 28 22.25 12.52 21.48
C GLY A 28 20.86 11.88 21.60
N ILE A 29 19.94 12.17 20.68
CA ILE A 29 18.62 11.54 20.62
C ILE A 29 18.74 10.28 19.78
N GLU A 30 18.91 9.14 20.44
CA GLU A 30 18.99 7.83 19.78
C GLU A 30 17.63 7.12 19.78
N LEU A 31 17.18 6.77 18.58
CA LEU A 31 16.00 5.91 18.40
C LEU A 31 16.47 4.46 18.32
N SER A 32 16.62 3.79 19.48
CA SER A 32 17.13 2.40 19.56
C SER A 32 16.31 1.38 18.75
N TRP A 33 15.03 1.68 18.54
CA TRP A 33 14.12 0.89 17.72
C TRP A 33 14.21 1.20 16.23
N PHE A 34 14.94 2.24 15.78
CA PHE A 34 15.15 2.52 14.36
C PHE A 34 16.47 1.88 13.91
N ASN A 35 16.40 0.59 13.60
CA ASN A 35 17.54 -0.25 13.23
C ASN A 35 17.16 -1.20 12.09
N ASP A 36 18.14 -1.90 11.53
CA ASP A 36 17.92 -2.76 10.36
C ASP A 36 16.84 -3.82 10.61
N ALA A 37 16.81 -4.43 11.80
CA ALA A 37 15.83 -5.46 12.12
C ALA A 37 14.38 -4.95 12.12
N THR A 38 14.14 -3.75 12.67
CA THR A 38 12.79 -3.16 12.67
C THR A 38 12.40 -2.62 11.31
N ILE A 39 13.35 -2.06 10.55
CA ILE A 39 13.14 -1.62 9.16
C ILE A 39 12.74 -2.83 8.29
N ASP A 40 13.50 -3.92 8.36
CA ASP A 40 13.23 -5.15 7.60
C ASP A 40 11.87 -5.75 7.98
N ALA A 41 11.56 -5.83 9.27
CA ALA A 41 10.27 -6.29 9.75
C ALA A 41 9.12 -5.43 9.19
N PHE A 42 9.28 -4.10 9.18
CA PHE A 42 8.29 -3.19 8.65
C PHE A 42 8.13 -3.32 7.12
N VAL A 43 9.24 -3.47 6.39
CA VAL A 43 9.21 -3.74 4.94
C VAL A 43 8.46 -5.03 4.64
N ASN A 44 8.68 -6.10 5.42
CA ASN A 44 7.96 -7.37 5.28
C ASN A 44 6.45 -7.20 5.51
N VAL A 45 6.04 -6.38 6.48
CA VAL A 45 4.62 -6.04 6.69
C VAL A 45 4.05 -5.36 5.45
N LEU A 46 4.75 -4.39 4.86
CA LEU A 46 4.29 -3.71 3.64
C LEU A 46 4.18 -4.68 2.45
N MET A 47 5.16 -5.56 2.28
CA MET A 47 5.18 -6.57 1.23
C MET A 47 4.01 -7.55 1.33
N ALA A 48 3.56 -7.88 2.56
CA ALA A 48 2.37 -8.70 2.77
C ALA A 48 1.06 -7.90 2.67
N ALA A 49 1.03 -6.66 3.17
CA ALA A 49 -0.17 -5.83 3.24
C ALA A 49 -0.64 -5.35 1.87
N VAL A 50 0.27 -4.94 0.98
CA VAL A 50 -0.09 -4.46 -0.37
C VAL A 50 -0.90 -5.48 -1.17
N PRO A 51 -0.43 -6.74 -1.39
CA PRO A 51 -1.21 -7.72 -2.13
C PRO A 51 -2.51 -8.08 -1.41
N PHE A 52 -2.51 -8.13 -0.07
CA PHE A 52 -3.73 -8.37 0.71
C PHE A 52 -4.79 -7.29 0.47
N ILE A 53 -4.42 -6.01 0.52
CA ILE A 53 -5.33 -4.88 0.24
C ILE A 53 -5.86 -4.95 -1.19
N LEU A 54 -5.01 -5.28 -2.17
CA LEU A 54 -5.44 -5.43 -3.56
C LEU A 54 -6.45 -6.56 -3.74
N VAL A 55 -6.26 -7.70 -3.06
CA VAL A 55 -7.22 -8.80 -3.04
C VAL A 55 -8.53 -8.39 -2.39
N LEU A 56 -8.49 -7.75 -1.21
CA LEU A 56 -9.68 -7.24 -0.54
C LEU A 56 -10.45 -6.26 -1.43
N TYR A 57 -9.75 -5.33 -2.07
CA TYR A 57 -10.35 -4.37 -3.01
C TYR A 57 -10.98 -5.09 -4.22
N GLY A 58 -10.30 -6.09 -4.77
CA GLY A 58 -10.82 -6.92 -5.86
C GLY A 58 -12.09 -7.66 -5.48
N VAL A 59 -12.10 -8.32 -4.31
CA VAL A 59 -13.28 -9.01 -3.77
C VAL A 59 -14.41 -8.01 -3.54
N TRP A 60 -14.16 -6.89 -2.87
CA TRP A 60 -15.16 -5.86 -2.60
C TRP A 60 -15.83 -5.36 -3.89
N LYS A 61 -15.04 -5.10 -4.93
CA LYS A 61 -15.55 -4.62 -6.23
C LYS A 61 -16.37 -5.69 -6.97
N ASN A 62 -15.93 -6.95 -6.92
CA ASN A 62 -16.50 -8.06 -7.68
C ASN A 62 -17.62 -8.82 -6.94
N THR A 63 -17.83 -8.52 -5.66
CA THR A 63 -18.87 -9.16 -4.86
C THR A 63 -20.23 -8.52 -5.13
N TYR A 64 -21.19 -9.34 -5.55
CA TYR A 64 -22.60 -8.99 -5.83
C TYR A 64 -23.32 -8.37 -4.62
N VAL A 65 -22.82 -8.63 -3.41
CA VAL A 65 -23.39 -8.07 -2.18
C VAL A 65 -23.20 -6.56 -2.11
N VAL A 66 -22.09 -6.01 -2.64
CA VAL A 66 -21.71 -4.61 -2.37
C VAL A 66 -21.88 -3.69 -3.58
N THR A 67 -21.55 -4.12 -4.80
CA THR A 67 -21.60 -3.23 -5.97
C THR A 67 -22.83 -3.45 -6.86
N LYS A 68 -23.57 -2.37 -7.17
CA LYS A 68 -24.74 -2.40 -8.08
C LYS A 68 -24.37 -2.97 -9.46
N LYS A 69 -23.15 -2.67 -9.96
CA LYS A 69 -22.66 -3.16 -11.25
C LYS A 69 -22.55 -4.68 -11.29
N ALA A 70 -22.03 -5.30 -10.23
CA ALA A 70 -21.95 -6.76 -10.16
C ALA A 70 -23.35 -7.38 -10.20
N ARG A 71 -24.33 -6.87 -9.45
CA ARG A 71 -25.71 -7.39 -9.47
C ARG A 71 -26.37 -7.32 -10.84
N VAL A 72 -26.16 -6.22 -11.57
CA VAL A 72 -26.67 -6.07 -12.95
C VAL A 72 -26.01 -7.10 -13.87
N GLN A 73 -24.71 -7.32 -13.74
CA GLN A 73 -23.97 -8.31 -14.51
C GLN A 73 -24.45 -9.74 -14.21
N GLU A 74 -24.76 -10.06 -12.94
CA GLU A 74 -25.34 -11.36 -12.56
C GLU A 74 -26.71 -11.59 -13.20
N ALA A 75 -27.59 -10.58 -13.15
CA ALA A 75 -28.91 -10.66 -13.75
C ALA A 75 -28.84 -10.85 -15.27
N GLU A 76 -27.88 -10.20 -15.94
CA GLU A 76 -27.64 -10.38 -17.38
C GLU A 76 -27.06 -11.76 -17.72
N LEU A 77 -26.13 -12.27 -16.92
CA LEU A 77 -25.54 -13.59 -17.11
C LEU A 77 -26.58 -14.70 -16.92
N LYS A 78 -27.46 -14.56 -15.91
CA LYS A 78 -28.62 -15.46 -15.70
C LYS A 78 -29.59 -15.43 -16.88
N LYS A 79 -29.91 -14.25 -17.41
CA LYS A 79 -30.77 -14.11 -18.60
C LYS A 79 -30.18 -14.79 -19.84
N LYS A 80 -28.85 -14.84 -19.95
CA LYS A 80 -28.13 -15.47 -21.07
C LYS A 80 -27.87 -16.96 -20.86
N GLY A 81 -28.26 -17.54 -19.71
CA GLY A 81 -27.99 -18.95 -19.37
C GLY A 81 -26.49 -19.26 -19.18
N LEU A 82 -25.67 -18.24 -18.96
CA LEU A 82 -24.21 -18.35 -18.81
C LEU A 82 -23.79 -18.52 -17.35
N LYS A 83 -24.75 -18.43 -16.41
CA LYS A 83 -24.54 -18.56 -14.96
C LYS A 83 -25.85 -18.82 -14.24
#